data_AF-A0A9D8V1A9-F1
#
_entry.id   AF-A0A9D8V1A9-F1
#
_cell.length_a   1.000
_cell.length_b   1.000
_cell.length_c   1.000
_cell.angle_alpha   90.00
_cell.angle_beta   90.00
_cell.angle_gamma   90.00
#
_symmetry.space_group_name_H-M   'P 1'
#
loop_
_entity.id
_entity.type
_entity.pdbx_description
1 polymer ?
#
loop_
_entity_poly.entity_id
_entity_poly.type
_entity_poly.pdbx_seq_one_letter_code
_entity_poly.pdbx_strand_id
1 'polypeptide(L)'
;MKHPLLLLSLFSTLLLVSACASPQERAARTAAQITADEQECTRLGFTPDTEKFADCLLRLKEIRAQEAETRALNNARRDPFWPWYGIHNRYRRYPYSRYPYW
;
A
#
# COMPACT_ATOMS: atom_id res chain seq x y z
N MET A 1 -20.45 -19.49 37.11
CA MET A 1 -20.46 -18.17 36.43
C MET A 1 -19.08 -17.50 36.48
N LYS A 2 -18.03 -18.10 35.87
CA LYS A 2 -16.64 -17.59 35.96
C LYS A 2 -15.90 -17.47 34.61
N HIS A 3 -16.55 -17.75 33.48
CA HIS A 3 -15.93 -17.76 32.15
C HIS A 3 -16.07 -16.50 31.25
N PRO A 4 -16.80 -15.41 31.59
CA PRO A 4 -16.95 -14.29 30.66
C PRO A 4 -15.64 -13.50 30.47
N LEU A 5 -14.78 -13.46 31.49
CA LEU A 5 -13.47 -12.79 31.44
C LEU A 5 -12.45 -13.54 30.56
N LEU A 6 -12.50 -14.87 30.52
CA LEU A 6 -11.62 -15.68 29.67
C LEU A 6 -11.98 -15.54 28.18
N LEU A 7 -13.28 -15.46 27.86
CA LEU A 7 -13.77 -15.24 26.49
C LEU A 7 -13.37 -13.86 25.96
N LEU A 8 -13.48 -12.81 26.78
CA LEU A 8 -13.05 -11.45 26.42
C LEU A 8 -11.54 -11.33 26.20
N SER A 9 -10.74 -12.05 27.01
CA SER A 9 -9.28 -12.12 26.85
C SER A 9 -8.90 -12.82 25.54
N LEU A 10 -9.54 -13.95 25.21
CA LEU A 10 -9.28 -14.69 23.97
C LEU A 10 -9.62 -13.87 22.72
N PHE A 11 -10.73 -13.14 22.76
CA PHE A 11 -11.19 -12.30 21.65
C PHE A 11 -10.20 -11.15 21.38
N SER A 12 -9.66 -10.53 22.43
CA SER A 12 -8.65 -9.47 22.29
C SER A 12 -7.37 -9.97 21.63
N THR A 13 -6.89 -11.18 21.99
CA THR A 13 -5.71 -11.77 21.36
C THR A 13 -5.89 -12.10 19.88
N LEU A 14 -7.10 -12.51 19.46
CA LEU A 14 -7.40 -12.77 18.04
C LEU A 14 -7.39 -11.49 17.20
N LEU A 15 -7.87 -10.36 17.74
CA LEU A 15 -7.86 -9.05 17.06
C LEU A 15 -6.44 -8.49 16.85
N LEU A 16 -5.50 -8.82 17.75
CA LEU A 16 -4.12 -8.36 17.65
C LEU A 16 -3.36 -9.05 16.51
N VAL A 17 -3.72 -10.28 16.14
CA VAL A 17 -3.03 -11.04 15.09
C VAL A 17 -3.48 -10.61 13.68
N SER A 18 -4.68 -10.06 13.51
CA SER A 18 -5.17 -9.62 12.18
C SER A 18 -4.50 -8.34 11.67
N ALA A 19 -3.73 -7.63 12.50
CA ALA A 19 -3.07 -6.37 12.11
C ALA A 19 -1.70 -6.56 11.43
N CYS A 20 -1.12 -7.76 11.47
CA CYS A 20 0.19 -8.04 10.89
C CYS A 20 0.05 -8.78 9.55
N ALA A 21 -0.05 -8.04 8.44
CA ALA A 21 0.21 -8.63 7.12
C ALA A 21 1.62 -9.24 7.12
N SER A 22 1.71 -10.54 6.86
CA SER A 22 2.96 -11.29 6.93
C SER A 22 3.95 -10.81 5.85
N PRO A 23 5.28 -10.93 6.07
CA PRO A 23 6.25 -10.57 5.04
C PRO A 23 6.02 -11.35 3.74
N GLN A 24 5.56 -12.60 3.84
CA GLN A 24 5.20 -13.45 2.71
C GLN A 24 4.03 -12.88 1.91
N GLU A 25 2.99 -12.39 2.58
CA GLU A 25 1.83 -11.79 1.92
C GLU A 25 2.21 -10.49 1.18
N ARG A 26 3.12 -9.70 1.74
CA ARG A 26 3.63 -8.49 1.08
C ARG A 26 4.41 -8.84 -0.19
N ALA A 27 5.30 -9.83 -0.10
CA ALA A 27 6.07 -10.30 -1.25
C ALA A 27 5.15 -10.84 -2.37
N ALA A 28 4.12 -11.61 -2.01
CA ALA A 28 3.13 -12.12 -2.96
C ALA A 28 2.37 -10.99 -3.68
N ARG A 29 1.95 -9.95 -2.94
CA ARG A 29 1.30 -8.77 -3.52
C ARG A 29 2.24 -8.00 -4.45
N THR A 30 3.51 -7.84 -4.08
CA THR A 30 4.50 -7.19 -4.94
C THR A 30 4.76 -7.97 -6.22
N ALA A 31 4.91 -9.30 -6.14
CA ALA A 31 5.09 -10.15 -7.30
C ALA A 31 3.88 -10.10 -8.25
N ALA A 32 2.67 -10.22 -7.70
CA ALA A 32 1.44 -10.10 -8.49
C ALA A 32 1.33 -8.75 -9.21
N GLN A 33 1.76 -7.66 -8.56
CA GLN A 33 1.78 -6.34 -9.16
C GLN A 33 2.79 -6.23 -10.30
N ILE A 34 4.00 -6.79 -10.13
CA ILE A 34 5.02 -6.79 -11.19
C ILE A 34 4.48 -7.51 -12.43
N THR A 35 3.90 -8.70 -12.25
CA THR A 35 3.30 -9.45 -13.36
C THR A 35 2.17 -8.67 -14.04
N ALA A 36 1.33 -7.98 -13.28
CA ALA A 36 0.27 -7.16 -13.85
C ALA A 36 0.82 -5.98 -14.67
N ASP A 37 1.86 -5.30 -14.18
CA ASP A 37 2.49 -4.19 -14.89
C ASP A 37 3.19 -4.67 -16.18
N GLU A 38 3.86 -5.83 -16.14
CA GLU A 38 4.47 -6.45 -17.32
C GLU A 38 3.41 -6.77 -18.38
N GLN A 39 2.31 -7.41 -17.98
CA GLN A 39 1.18 -7.72 -18.87
C GLN A 39 0.58 -6.46 -19.48
N GLU A 40 0.43 -5.40 -18.68
CA GLU A 40 -0.10 -4.13 -19.14
C GLU A 40 0.84 -3.48 -20.17
N CYS A 41 2.14 -3.44 -19.91
CA CYS A 41 3.11 -2.91 -20.88
C CYS A 41 3.14 -3.74 -22.17
N THR A 42 3.07 -5.07 -22.09
CA THR A 42 2.93 -5.91 -23.28
C THR A 42 1.64 -5.62 -24.05
N ARG A 43 0.51 -5.46 -23.35
CA ARG A 43 -0.79 -5.12 -23.96
C ARG A 43 -0.78 -3.76 -24.66
N LEU A 44 -0.02 -2.81 -24.12
CA LEU A 44 0.21 -1.48 -24.73
C LEU A 44 1.16 -1.52 -25.94
N GLY A 45 1.72 -2.69 -26.27
CA GLY A 45 2.56 -2.90 -27.44
C GLY A 45 4.06 -2.71 -27.18
N PHE A 46 4.48 -2.62 -25.92
CA PHE A 46 5.90 -2.59 -25.59
C PHE A 46 6.52 -3.99 -25.62
N THR A 47 7.65 -4.12 -26.32
CA THR A 47 8.38 -5.38 -26.42
C THR A 47 9.18 -5.63 -25.13
N PRO A 48 9.07 -6.81 -24.49
CA PRO A 48 9.89 -7.18 -23.34
C PRO A 48 11.39 -6.99 -23.60
N ASP A 49 12.16 -6.83 -22.52
CA ASP A 49 13.62 -6.67 -22.55
C ASP A 49 14.13 -5.46 -23.36
N THR A 50 13.28 -4.43 -23.53
CA THR A 50 13.66 -3.16 -24.16
C THR A 50 13.64 -2.01 -23.15
N GLU A 51 14.41 -0.96 -23.45
CA GLU A 51 14.39 0.28 -22.68
C GLU A 51 12.97 0.89 -22.62
N LYS A 52 12.22 0.82 -23.74
CA LYS A 52 10.84 1.31 -23.79
C LYS A 52 9.88 0.53 -22.90
N PHE A 53 10.10 -0.77 -22.75
CA PHE A 53 9.34 -1.58 -21.80
C PHE A 53 9.69 -1.22 -20.35
N ALA A 54 10.96 -1.04 -20.04
CA ALA A 54 11.39 -0.55 -18.73
C ALA A 54 10.82 0.84 -18.41
N ASP A 55 10.81 1.75 -19.38
CA ASP A 55 10.18 3.07 -19.27
C ASP A 55 8.69 2.93 -18.95
N CYS A 56 7.97 2.05 -19.66
CA CYS A 56 6.55 1.79 -19.39
C CYS A 56 6.31 1.34 -17.94
N LEU A 57 7.09 0.36 -17.46
CA LEU A 57 7.00 -0.12 -16.07
C LEU A 57 7.25 1.00 -15.06
N LEU A 58 8.27 1.83 -15.30
CA LEU A 58 8.58 2.98 -14.44
C LEU A 58 7.43 4.00 -14.42
N ARG A 59 6.79 4.27 -15.56
CA ARG A 59 5.63 5.17 -15.65
C ARG A 59 4.42 4.62 -14.90
N LEU A 60 4.12 3.33 -15.05
CA LEU A 60 3.03 2.70 -14.28
C LEU A 60 3.28 2.79 -12.77
N LYS A 61 4.53 2.58 -12.33
CA LYS A 61 4.92 2.76 -10.93
C LYS A 61 4.75 4.20 -10.44
N GLU A 62 5.13 5.18 -11.25
CA GLU A 62 4.97 6.61 -10.95
C GLU A 62 3.48 6.98 -10.80
N ILE A 63 2.64 6.55 -11.74
CA ILE A 63 1.19 6.78 -11.70
C ILE A 63 0.59 6.22 -10.40
N ARG A 64 0.93 4.98 -10.03
CA ARG A 64 0.44 4.38 -8.79
C ARG A 64 0.88 5.12 -7.53
N ALA A 65 2.11 5.65 -7.51
CA ALA A 65 2.59 6.48 -6.42
C ALA A 65 1.77 7.78 -6.30
N GLN A 66 1.47 8.44 -7.41
CA GLN A 66 0.65 9.65 -7.45
C GLN A 66 -0.82 9.38 -7.04
N GLU A 67 -1.39 8.26 -7.49
CA GLU A 67 -2.73 7.85 -7.07
C GLU A 67 -2.80 7.52 -5.58
N ALA A 68 -1.75 6.90 -5.02
CA ALA A 68 -1.67 6.61 -3.60
C ALA A 68 -1.62 7.91 -2.77
N GLU A 69 -0.84 8.91 -3.21
CA GLU A 69 -0.83 10.24 -2.60
C GLU A 69 -2.22 10.90 -2.67
N THR A 70 -2.82 10.91 -3.86
CA THR A 70 -4.14 11.51 -4.08
C THR A 70 -5.20 10.85 -3.20
N ARG A 71 -5.19 9.50 -3.10
CA ARG A 71 -6.07 8.75 -2.20
C ARG A 71 -5.82 9.11 -0.73
N ALA A 72 -4.57 9.21 -0.30
CA ALA A 72 -4.23 9.59 1.06
C ALA A 72 -4.75 11.00 1.41
N LEU A 73 -4.57 11.96 0.50
CA LEU A 73 -5.09 13.32 0.66
C LEU A 73 -6.62 13.35 0.71
N ASN A 74 -7.29 12.60 -0.17
CA ASN A 74 -8.75 12.52 -0.19
C ASN A 74 -9.30 11.87 1.08
N ASN A 75 -8.66 10.81 1.58
CA ASN A 75 -9.04 10.16 2.82
C ASN A 75 -8.85 11.12 4.01
N ALA A 76 -7.73 11.84 4.05
CA ALA A 76 -7.47 12.82 5.08
C ALA A 76 -8.52 13.94 5.08
N ARG A 77 -8.95 14.43 3.91
CA ARG A 77 -10.04 15.42 3.79
C ARG A 77 -11.41 14.88 4.22
N ARG A 78 -11.66 13.59 4.08
CA ARG A 78 -12.92 12.93 4.49
C ARG A 78 -12.98 12.67 5.99
N ASP A 79 -11.88 12.81 6.71
CA ASP A 79 -11.86 12.64 8.15
C ASP A 79 -12.74 13.72 8.84
N PRO A 80 -13.74 13.35 9.65
CA PRO A 80 -14.67 14.31 10.26
C PRO A 80 -14.01 15.35 11.15
N PHE A 81 -12.84 15.07 11.72
CA PHE A 81 -12.12 16.05 12.53
C PHE A 81 -10.84 16.58 11.84
N TRP A 82 -10.73 16.41 10.52
CA TRP A 82 -9.73 17.07 9.66
C TRP A 82 -9.56 18.58 9.94
N PRO A 83 -10.63 19.37 10.22
CA PRO A 83 -10.46 20.79 10.56
C PRO A 83 -9.68 21.06 11.85
N TRP A 84 -9.63 20.11 12.79
CA TRP A 84 -9.03 20.28 14.12
C TRP A 84 -7.57 19.80 14.20
N TYR A 85 -7.09 19.00 13.25
CA TYR A 85 -5.68 18.52 13.22
C TYR A 85 -5.05 18.44 11.82
N GLY A 86 -5.74 18.90 10.77
CA GLY A 86 -5.30 18.81 9.37
C GLY A 86 -4.09 19.68 8.98
N ILE A 87 -3.55 20.49 9.90
CA ILE A 87 -2.38 21.36 9.64
C ILE A 87 -1.05 20.59 9.74
N HIS A 88 -0.94 19.56 10.59
CA HIS A 88 0.36 18.92 10.87
C HIS A 88 0.79 17.85 9.85
N ASN A 89 -0.12 17.35 9.00
CA ASN A 89 0.18 16.25 8.08
C ASN A 89 0.56 16.68 6.66
N ARG A 90 0.61 17.99 6.37
CA ARG A 90 0.94 18.48 5.02
C ARG A 90 2.43 18.32 4.65
N TYR A 91 3.30 18.12 5.65
CA TYR A 91 4.76 18.12 5.49
C TYR A 91 5.45 16.74 5.61
N ARG A 92 4.74 15.64 5.91
CA ARG A 92 5.28 14.27 5.71
C ARG A 92 5.17 13.87 4.24
N ARG A 93 5.83 14.65 3.38
CA ARG A 93 5.63 14.62 1.93
C ARG A 93 6.89 14.16 1.22
N TYR A 94 7.27 12.89 1.34
CA TYR A 94 8.13 12.17 0.38
C TYR A 94 8.02 10.65 0.58
N PRO A 95 7.58 9.88 -0.42
CA PRO A 95 7.63 8.42 -0.38
C PRO A 95 8.78 7.89 -1.26
N TYR A 96 10.03 8.29 -1.01
CA TYR A 96 11.18 7.55 -1.57
C TYR A 96 11.80 6.56 -0.58
N SER A 97 11.26 6.44 0.64
CA SER A 97 11.75 5.51 1.65
C SER A 97 10.80 4.32 1.82
N ARG A 98 10.80 3.43 0.82
CA ARG A 98 10.37 2.04 1.03
C ARG A 98 11.13 1.10 0.09
N TYR A 99 12.45 1.26 0.03
CA TYR A 99 13.33 0.16 -0.31
C TYR A 99 13.67 -0.58 0.98
N PRO A 100 13.23 -1.84 1.20
CA PRO A 100 14.04 -2.72 2.01
C PRO A 100 15.31 -2.97 1.19
N TYR A 101 16.46 -2.53 1.70
CA TYR A 101 17.70 -3.14 1.27
C TYR A 101 17.63 -4.61 1.71
N TRP A 102 17.95 -5.51 0.76
CA TRP A 102 18.16 -6.96 0.91
C TRP A 102 16.88 -7.81 1.06
#